data_AF-A0A8T4T6K1-F1
#
_entry.id   AF-A0A8T4T6K1-F1
#
_cell.length_a   1.000
_cell.length_b   1.000
_cell.length_c   1.000
_cell.angle_alpha   90.00
_cell.angle_beta   90.00
_cell.angle_gamma   90.00
#
_symmetry.space_group_name_H-M   'P 1'
#
loop_
_entity.id
_entity.type
_entity.pdbx_description
1 polymer ?
#
loop_
_entity_poly.entity_id
_entity_poly.type
_entity_poly.pdbx_seq_one_letter_code
_entity_poly.pdbx_strand_id
1 'polypeptide(L)'
;LSILTGSRASLNFWEPHITIGAGVEVTDKDFSSFCKEIEEAIKNLKPFKVKIKNYGFMDNWMGGKLKGYAKYVIYLNIIKNKKLQNLFLVIKEKVTDKRTLFYGQISSYNPHLTVAFKDLDKKSFFKAKEIFKKEKFEDEILVDHIALAKENKKGRWKECKKFEF
;
A
#
# COMPACT_ATOMS: atom_id res chain seq x y z
N LEU A 1 -8.29 9.38 -13.46
CA LEU A 1 -7.00 8.74 -13.80
C LEU A 1 -7.13 7.66 -14.88
N SER A 2 -7.94 6.61 -14.69
CA SER A 2 -8.04 5.50 -15.67
C SER A 2 -8.47 5.91 -17.08
N ILE A 3 -9.32 6.94 -17.22
CA ILE A 3 -9.67 7.50 -18.55
C ILE A 3 -8.43 8.09 -19.24
N LEU A 4 -7.52 8.70 -18.48
CA LEU A 4 -6.32 9.34 -19.01
C LEU A 4 -5.21 8.32 -19.32
N THR A 5 -5.04 7.31 -18.47
CA THR A 5 -3.89 6.39 -18.51
C THR A 5 -4.21 5.02 -19.08
N GLY A 6 -5.48 4.67 -19.27
CA GLY A 6 -5.93 3.31 -19.59
C GLY A 6 -5.76 2.30 -18.45
N SER A 7 -4.95 2.60 -17.44
CA SER A 7 -4.68 1.72 -16.31
C SER A 7 -5.90 1.60 -15.40
N ARG A 8 -6.25 0.35 -15.10
CA ARG A 8 -7.39 -0.03 -14.23
C ARG A 8 -6.96 -1.00 -13.14
N ALA A 9 -5.66 -1.29 -12.98
CA ALA A 9 -5.22 -2.25 -11.99
C ALA A 9 -5.59 -1.89 -10.55
N SER A 10 -5.60 -0.58 -10.25
CA SER A 10 -6.06 -0.05 -8.96
C SER A 10 -7.57 -0.23 -8.72
N LEU A 11 -8.35 -0.59 -9.74
CA LEU A 11 -9.77 -0.88 -9.61
C LEU A 11 -10.05 -2.39 -9.69
N ASN A 12 -9.21 -3.12 -10.44
CA ASN A 12 -9.48 -4.50 -10.80
C ASN A 12 -8.69 -5.52 -9.97
N PHE A 13 -7.51 -5.15 -9.47
CA PHE A 13 -6.59 -6.08 -8.81
C PHE A 13 -6.29 -5.70 -7.37
N TRP A 14 -6.08 -4.42 -7.07
CA TRP A 14 -5.81 -3.98 -5.70
C TRP A 14 -6.21 -2.52 -5.54
N GLU A 15 -7.22 -2.27 -4.72
CA GLU A 15 -7.71 -0.93 -4.45
C GLU A 15 -6.63 -0.03 -3.84
N PRO A 16 -6.68 1.30 -4.06
CA PRO A 16 -5.68 2.20 -3.53
C PRO A 16 -5.62 2.16 -2.00
N HIS A 17 -4.43 1.98 -1.45
CA HIS A 17 -4.17 1.82 -0.02
C HIS A 17 -2.78 2.36 0.32
N ILE A 18 -2.51 2.51 1.62
CA ILE A 18 -1.17 2.79 2.15
C ILE A 18 -0.66 1.49 2.79
N THR A 19 0.42 0.93 2.26
CA THR A 19 1.04 -0.28 2.82
C THR A 19 1.67 0.03 4.17
N ILE A 20 1.32 -0.73 5.22
CA ILE A 20 1.80 -0.48 6.60
C ILE A 20 2.73 -1.56 7.16
N GLY A 21 2.95 -2.65 6.41
CA GLY A 21 3.78 -3.78 6.83
C GLY A 21 4.18 -4.66 5.66
N ALA A 22 5.16 -5.54 5.88
CA ALA A 22 5.58 -6.52 4.88
C ALA A 22 4.54 -7.64 4.72
N GLY A 23 4.57 -8.29 3.56
CA GLY A 23 3.78 -9.48 3.30
C GLY A 23 4.33 -10.68 4.07
N VAL A 24 3.53 -11.20 5.02
CA VAL A 24 3.89 -12.34 5.87
C VAL A 24 3.18 -13.62 5.42
N GLU A 25 3.85 -14.76 5.61
CA GLU A 25 3.23 -16.07 5.47
C GLU A 25 2.58 -16.48 6.80
N VAL A 26 1.30 -16.84 6.76
CA VAL A 26 0.50 -17.25 7.93
C VAL A 26 -0.32 -18.47 7.54
N THR A 27 -0.22 -19.53 8.33
CA THR A 27 -1.04 -20.74 8.12
C THR A 27 -2.48 -20.50 8.58
N ASP A 28 -3.44 -21.26 8.06
CA ASP A 28 -4.84 -21.14 8.51
C ASP A 28 -4.98 -21.44 10.01
N LYS A 29 -4.12 -22.29 10.58
CA LYS A 29 -4.08 -22.61 12.02
C LYS A 29 -3.64 -21.41 12.87
N ASP A 30 -2.66 -20.65 12.39
CA ASP A 30 -2.08 -19.52 13.12
C ASP A 30 -2.80 -18.19 12.84
N PHE A 31 -3.77 -18.17 11.93
CA PHE A 31 -4.43 -16.94 11.53
C PHE A 31 -5.14 -16.21 12.68
N SER A 32 -5.77 -16.96 13.60
CA SER A 32 -6.45 -16.38 14.75
C SER A 32 -5.49 -15.71 15.74
N SER A 33 -4.37 -16.38 16.08
CA SER A 33 -3.35 -15.80 16.95
C SER A 33 -2.67 -14.60 16.28
N PHE A 34 -2.41 -14.68 14.98
CA PHE A 34 -1.89 -13.58 14.19
C PHE A 34 -2.79 -12.33 14.22
N CYS A 35 -4.11 -12.52 14.10
CA CYS A 35 -5.07 -11.41 14.23
C CYS A 35 -5.03 -10.78 15.62
N LYS A 36 -4.96 -11.59 16.69
CA LYS A 36 -4.85 -11.09 18.08
C LYS A 36 -3.58 -10.29 18.31
N GLU A 37 -2.45 -10.71 17.72
CA GLU A 37 -1.20 -9.96 17.81
C GLU A 37 -1.32 -8.56 17.18
N ILE A 38 -2.03 -8.45 16.06
CA ILE A 38 -2.30 -7.16 15.42
C ILE A 38 -3.20 -6.29 16.30
N GLU A 39 -4.31 -6.84 16.80
CA GLU A 39 -5.22 -6.15 17.72
C GLU A 39 -4.46 -5.58 18.93
N GLU A 40 -3.66 -6.42 19.59
CA GLU A 40 -2.85 -6.04 20.75
C GLU A 40 -1.77 -5.01 20.39
N ALA A 41 -1.17 -5.10 19.20
CA ALA A 41 -0.16 -4.15 18.74
C ALA A 41 -0.74 -2.73 18.56
N ILE A 42 -1.98 -2.62 18.10
CA ILE A 42 -2.60 -1.33 17.76
C ILE A 42 -3.59 -0.79 18.81
N LYS A 43 -3.95 -1.56 19.85
CA LYS A 43 -5.03 -1.25 20.81
C LYS A 43 -5.01 0.13 21.49
N ASN A 44 -3.87 0.81 21.50
CA ASN A 44 -3.68 2.13 22.13
C ASN A 44 -3.50 3.24 21.10
N LEU A 45 -3.56 2.92 19.81
CA LEU A 45 -3.53 3.91 18.76
C LEU A 45 -4.89 4.60 18.71
N LYS A 46 -4.94 5.76 18.04
CA LYS A 46 -6.18 6.50 17.83
C LYS A 46 -6.23 6.93 16.37
N PRO A 47 -7.42 7.08 15.78
CA PRO A 47 -7.55 7.62 14.44
C PRO A 47 -6.74 8.89 14.22
N PHE A 48 -6.13 8.99 13.04
CA PHE A 48 -5.29 10.12 12.70
C PHE A 48 -5.37 10.47 11.23
N LYS A 49 -5.19 11.76 10.95
CA LYS A 49 -5.20 12.28 9.58
C LYS A 49 -3.82 12.15 8.96
N VAL A 50 -3.78 11.80 7.67
CA VAL A 50 -2.58 11.88 6.84
C VAL A 50 -2.86 12.78 5.64
N LYS A 51 -1.88 13.61 5.31
CA LYS A 51 -1.97 14.53 4.18
C LYS A 51 -1.38 13.89 2.95
N ILE A 52 -2.07 14.06 1.83
CA ILE A 52 -1.67 13.62 0.51
C ILE A 52 -1.22 14.85 -0.28
N LYS A 53 -0.09 14.74 -0.99
CA LYS A 53 0.43 15.86 -1.78
C LYS A 53 1.07 15.42 -3.07
N ASN A 54 0.50 15.89 -4.18
CA ASN A 54 0.96 15.71 -5.54
C ASN A 54 1.13 14.24 -5.96
N TYR A 55 1.31 14.06 -7.26
CA TYR A 55 1.63 12.77 -7.84
C TYR A 55 3.13 12.48 -7.78
N GLY A 56 3.47 11.21 -7.63
CA GLY A 56 4.80 10.65 -7.80
C GLY A 56 4.81 9.60 -8.90
N PHE A 57 6.01 9.30 -9.40
CA PHE A 57 6.21 8.46 -10.59
C PHE A 57 7.42 7.54 -10.40
N MET A 58 7.29 6.27 -10.79
CA MET A 58 8.40 5.32 -10.93
C MET A 58 8.35 4.70 -12.33
N ASP A 59 9.47 4.69 -13.06
CA ASP A 59 9.61 4.16 -14.43
C ASP A 59 10.59 2.97 -14.55
N ASN A 60 11.04 2.47 -13.40
CA ASN A 60 11.84 1.25 -13.29
C ASN A 60 11.48 0.44 -12.05
N TRP A 61 10.20 0.44 -11.67
CA TRP A 61 9.76 -0.32 -10.52
C TRP A 61 9.70 -1.81 -10.85
N MET A 62 10.48 -2.61 -10.13
CA MET A 62 10.55 -4.06 -10.39
C MET A 62 9.48 -4.87 -9.66
N GLY A 63 8.54 -4.23 -8.96
CA GLY A 63 7.49 -4.92 -8.22
C GLY A 63 8.01 -5.82 -7.10
N GLY A 64 7.08 -6.44 -6.37
CA GLY A 64 7.41 -7.65 -5.62
C GLY A 64 7.56 -8.83 -6.57
N LYS A 65 8.41 -9.81 -6.23
CA LYS A 65 8.68 -11.03 -7.03
C LYS A 65 7.43 -11.87 -7.39
N LEU A 66 6.23 -11.46 -6.97
CA LEU A 66 4.98 -12.11 -7.28
C LEU A 66 4.34 -11.45 -8.52
N LYS A 67 4.65 -12.04 -9.68
CA LYS A 67 3.88 -11.99 -10.93
C LYS A 67 3.63 -10.59 -11.54
N GLY A 68 4.58 -10.19 -12.36
CA GLY A 68 4.46 -9.10 -13.32
C GLY A 68 5.22 -7.85 -12.89
N TYR A 69 6.16 -7.43 -13.74
CA TYR A 69 6.91 -6.20 -13.52
C TYR A 69 6.01 -5.00 -13.77
N ALA A 70 5.60 -4.31 -12.71
CA ALA A 70 4.94 -3.01 -12.82
C ALA A 70 5.98 -1.92 -13.04
N LYS A 71 6.63 -1.92 -14.20
CA LYS A 71 7.74 -0.98 -14.53
C LYS A 71 7.34 0.48 -14.31
N TYR A 72 6.10 0.80 -14.64
CA TYR A 72 5.51 2.13 -14.53
C TYR A 72 4.48 2.16 -13.40
N VAL A 73 4.69 3.06 -12.44
CA VAL A 73 3.78 3.30 -11.31
C VAL A 73 3.53 4.79 -11.16
N ILE A 74 2.25 5.15 -11.03
CA ILE A 74 1.80 6.47 -10.61
C ILE A 74 1.18 6.31 -9.23
N TYR A 75 1.60 7.16 -8.29
CA TYR A 75 1.13 7.15 -6.92
C TYR A 75 0.89 8.58 -6.43
N LEU A 76 0.19 8.72 -5.32
CA LEU A 76 0.06 9.96 -4.57
C LEU A 76 1.04 9.94 -3.39
N ASN A 77 1.79 11.02 -3.19
CA ASN A 77 2.73 11.07 -2.06
C ASN A 77 1.98 11.29 -0.76
N ILE A 78 2.38 10.57 0.29
CA ILE A 78 1.93 10.84 1.66
C ILE A 78 2.97 11.74 2.33
N ILE A 79 2.54 12.88 2.86
CA ILE A 79 3.42 13.76 3.63
C ILE A 79 3.87 13.02 4.89
N LYS A 80 5.17 13.11 5.21
CA LYS A 80 5.76 12.49 6.39
C LYS A 80 4.91 12.77 7.64
N ASN A 81 4.47 11.70 8.29
CA ASN A 81 3.56 11.75 9.42
C ASN A 81 4.08 10.84 10.54
N LYS A 82 4.34 11.42 11.71
CA LYS A 82 4.90 10.68 12.86
C LYS A 82 3.99 9.54 13.34
N LYS A 83 2.67 9.71 13.28
CA LYS A 83 1.71 8.67 13.68
C LYS A 83 1.70 7.50 12.69
N LEU A 84 1.74 7.79 11.40
CA LEU A 84 1.86 6.77 10.36
C LEU A 84 3.19 6.02 10.45
N GLN A 85 4.29 6.74 10.71
CA GLN A 85 5.61 6.13 10.95
C GLN A 85 5.59 5.23 12.18
N ASN A 86 4.99 5.69 13.28
CA ASN A 86 4.86 4.91 14.50
C ASN A 86 4.03 3.64 14.28
N LEU A 87 2.90 3.75 13.58
CA LEU A 87 2.08 2.59 13.20
C LEU A 87 2.89 1.58 12.38
N PHE A 88 3.64 2.04 11.37
CA PHE A 88 4.54 1.18 10.59
C PHE A 88 5.54 0.44 11.49
N LEU A 89 6.24 1.16 12.38
CA LEU A 89 7.24 0.56 13.26
C LEU A 89 6.62 -0.46 14.22
N VAL A 90 5.48 -0.13 14.82
CA VAL A 90 4.73 -1.02 15.71
C VAL A 90 4.35 -2.31 14.99
N ILE A 91 3.78 -2.23 13.79
CA ILE A 91 3.41 -3.40 12.99
C ILE A 91 4.66 -4.18 12.57
N LYS A 92 5.70 -3.47 12.11
CA LYS A 92 6.95 -4.09 11.67
C LYS A 92 7.58 -4.94 12.79
N GLU A 93 7.83 -4.32 13.94
CA GLU A 93 8.56 -4.94 15.05
C GLU A 93 7.72 -5.99 15.78
N LYS A 94 6.43 -5.71 16.02
CA LYS A 94 5.60 -6.60 16.82
C LYS A 94 5.02 -7.76 16.02
N VAL A 95 4.78 -7.56 14.72
CA VAL A 95 3.99 -8.47 13.89
C VAL A 95 4.82 -9.05 12.73
N THR A 96 5.41 -8.23 11.85
CA THR A 96 5.93 -8.75 10.57
C THR A 96 7.35 -9.30 10.65
N ASP A 97 8.27 -8.67 11.38
CA ASP A 97 9.69 -9.06 11.43
C ASP A 97 9.93 -10.43 12.10
N LYS A 98 8.94 -10.94 12.84
CA LYS A 98 9.01 -12.23 13.53
C LYS A 98 8.64 -13.41 12.62
N ARG A 99 8.45 -13.18 11.32
CA ARG A 99 7.80 -14.14 10.41
C ARG A 99 8.56 -14.30 9.11
N THR A 100 8.33 -15.44 8.48
CA THR A 100 8.69 -15.64 7.08
C THR A 100 7.92 -14.63 6.24
N LEU A 101 8.66 -13.86 5.46
CA LEU A 101 8.10 -12.90 4.54
C LEU A 101 8.05 -13.53 3.15
N PHE A 102 6.90 -13.43 2.49
CA PHE A 102 6.81 -13.78 1.06
C PHE A 102 7.34 -12.65 0.16
N TYR A 103 7.67 -11.49 0.75
CA TYR A 103 8.28 -10.34 0.07
C TYR A 103 9.47 -9.77 0.87
N GLY A 104 10.33 -9.00 0.22
CA GLY A 104 11.47 -8.37 0.88
C GLY A 104 11.03 -7.43 2.01
N GLN A 105 11.91 -7.26 3.00
CA GLN A 105 11.69 -6.31 4.09
C GLN A 105 11.57 -4.88 3.55
N ILE A 106 10.70 -4.09 4.17
CA ILE A 106 10.62 -2.65 3.93
C ILE A 106 11.76 -2.00 4.72
N SER A 107 12.89 -1.74 4.05
CA SER A 107 14.09 -1.16 4.66
C SER A 107 13.94 0.33 4.98
N SER A 108 13.15 1.05 4.16
CA SER A 108 12.83 2.47 4.36
C SER A 108 11.35 2.70 4.10
N TYR A 109 10.65 3.28 5.07
CA TYR A 109 9.22 3.51 4.97
C TYR A 109 8.93 4.80 4.20
N ASN A 110 8.54 4.64 2.93
CA ASN A 110 8.15 5.72 2.04
C ASN A 110 6.67 5.55 1.67
N PRO A 111 5.74 5.99 2.54
CA PRO A 111 4.32 5.79 2.32
C PRO A 111 3.85 6.53 1.07
N HIS A 112 3.11 5.80 0.25
CA HIS A 112 2.48 6.31 -0.96
C HIS A 112 1.19 5.54 -1.20
N LEU A 113 0.29 6.15 -1.97
CA LEU A 113 -0.96 5.52 -2.39
C LEU A 113 -0.89 5.29 -3.89
N THR A 114 -0.73 4.03 -4.30
CA THR A 114 -0.62 3.68 -5.72
C THR A 114 -1.97 3.80 -6.42
N VAL A 115 -2.01 4.53 -7.53
CA VAL A 115 -3.26 4.83 -8.27
C VAL A 115 -3.26 4.28 -9.70
N ALA A 116 -2.10 3.96 -10.28
CA ALA A 116 -1.98 3.24 -11.56
C ALA A 116 -0.69 2.42 -11.58
N PHE A 117 -0.78 1.14 -11.97
CA PHE A 117 0.33 0.18 -11.99
C PHE A 117 -0.04 -1.03 -12.85
N LYS A 118 0.91 -1.94 -13.11
CA LYS A 118 0.74 -3.27 -13.76
C LYS A 118 0.23 -3.25 -15.21
N ASP A 119 -0.89 -2.61 -15.49
CA ASP A 119 -1.48 -2.41 -16.83
C ASP A 119 -1.21 -0.99 -17.39
N LEU A 120 -0.31 -0.23 -16.76
CA LEU A 120 0.12 1.08 -17.21
C LEU A 120 1.25 0.97 -18.25
N ASP A 121 0.97 1.35 -19.49
CA ASP A 121 1.98 1.36 -20.56
C ASP A 121 2.90 2.60 -20.52
N LYS A 122 4.02 2.53 -21.24
CA LYS A 122 5.04 3.58 -21.30
C LYS A 122 4.49 4.92 -21.81
N LYS A 123 3.73 4.92 -22.90
CA LYS A 123 3.21 6.13 -23.55
C LYS A 123 2.24 6.84 -22.62
N SER A 124 1.31 6.10 -22.04
CA SER A 124 0.32 6.57 -21.09
C SER A 124 0.98 7.08 -19.79
N PHE A 125 2.02 6.39 -19.31
CA PHE A 125 2.80 6.83 -18.16
C PHE A 125 3.45 8.21 -18.40
N PHE A 126 4.19 8.39 -19.50
CA PHE A 126 4.85 9.67 -19.77
C PHE A 126 3.86 10.80 -20.00
N LYS A 127 2.76 10.55 -20.73
CA LYS A 127 1.68 11.53 -20.91
C LYS A 127 1.10 11.98 -19.57
N ALA A 128 0.78 11.04 -18.68
CA ALA A 128 0.26 11.38 -17.36
C ALA A 128 1.29 12.10 -16.50
N LYS A 129 2.57 11.71 -16.57
CA LYS A 129 3.68 12.37 -15.87
C LYS A 129 3.84 13.83 -16.31
N GLU A 130 3.67 14.15 -17.58
CA GLU A 130 3.73 15.53 -18.07
C GLU A 130 2.57 16.40 -17.57
N ILE A 131 1.37 15.84 -17.50
CA ILE A 131 0.16 16.52 -17.02
C ILE A 131 0.26 16.75 -15.51
N PHE A 132 0.42 15.68 -14.74
CA PHE A 132 0.32 15.71 -13.28
C PHE A 132 1.54 16.30 -12.58
N LYS A 133 2.67 16.52 -13.29
CA LYS A 133 3.76 17.36 -12.76
C LYS A 133 3.38 18.83 -12.67
N LYS A 134 2.42 19.29 -13.48
CA LYS A 134 1.96 20.68 -13.52
C LYS A 134 0.76 20.92 -12.63
N GLU A 135 -0.02 19.87 -12.37
CA GLU A 135 -1.16 19.93 -11.47
C GLU A 135 -0.71 19.87 -10.00
N LYS A 136 -1.36 20.68 -9.16
CA LYS A 136 -1.25 20.55 -7.70
C LYS A 136 -2.39 19.68 -7.23
N PHE A 137 -2.06 18.68 -6.40
CA PHE A 137 -3.05 17.86 -5.72
C PHE A 137 -2.76 17.91 -4.23
N GLU A 138 -3.75 18.27 -3.43
CA GLU A 138 -3.68 18.22 -1.97
C GLU A 138 -4.97 17.64 -1.45
N ASP A 139 -4.85 16.68 -0.53
CA ASP A 139 -6.00 16.04 0.11
C ASP A 139 -5.61 15.57 1.51
N GLU A 140 -6.59 15.17 2.31
CA GLU A 140 -6.41 14.64 3.65
C GLU A 140 -7.38 13.49 3.89
N ILE A 141 -6.84 12.35 4.35
CA ILE A 141 -7.66 11.19 4.69
C ILE A 141 -7.53 10.85 6.18
N LEU A 142 -8.62 10.36 6.75
CA LEU A 142 -8.62 9.77 8.09
C LEU A 142 -8.16 8.31 7.99
N VAL A 143 -7.15 7.97 8.78
CA VAL A 143 -6.74 6.59 9.03
C VAL A 143 -7.33 6.21 10.39
N ASP A 144 -8.35 5.38 10.39
CA ASP A 144 -9.08 4.89 11.56
C ASP A 144 -8.94 3.37 11.77
N HIS A 145 -8.39 2.65 10.80
CA HIS A 145 -8.12 1.22 10.87
C HIS A 145 -6.91 0.82 10.04
N ILE A 146 -6.47 -0.43 10.23
CA ILE A 146 -5.68 -1.18 9.27
C ILE A 146 -6.44 -2.43 8.84
N ALA A 147 -6.06 -2.99 7.69
CA ALA A 147 -6.64 -4.22 7.19
C ALA A 147 -5.56 -5.20 6.74
N LEU A 148 -5.82 -6.48 6.98
CA LEU A 148 -5.11 -7.56 6.30
C LEU A 148 -5.73 -7.76 4.92
N ALA A 149 -4.88 -7.86 3.91
CA ALA A 149 -5.29 -8.20 2.56
C ALA A 149 -4.74 -9.58 2.16
N LYS A 150 -5.55 -10.36 1.43
CA LYS A 150 -5.17 -11.66 0.88
C LYS A 150 -5.38 -11.66 -0.62
N GLU A 151 -4.40 -12.20 -1.35
CA GLU A 151 -4.52 -12.45 -2.78
C GLU A 151 -5.38 -13.69 -3.04
N ASN A 152 -6.28 -13.61 -4.02
CA ASN A 152 -7.03 -14.76 -4.50
C ASN A 152 -6.34 -15.45 -5.70
N LYS A 153 -6.88 -16.59 -6.15
CA LYS A 153 -6.34 -17.36 -7.30
C LYS A 153 -6.24 -16.57 -8.61
N LYS A 154 -6.99 -15.47 -8.76
CA LYS A 154 -6.98 -14.58 -9.94
C LYS A 154 -6.01 -13.40 -9.80
N GLY A 155 -5.21 -13.37 -8.74
CA GLY A 155 -4.26 -12.30 -8.45
C GLY A 155 -4.91 -10.98 -8.00
N ARG A 156 -6.12 -11.04 -7.45
CA ARG A 156 -6.80 -9.89 -6.86
C ARG A 156 -6.63 -9.91 -5.35
N TRP A 157 -6.20 -8.79 -4.80
CA TRP A 157 -6.09 -8.54 -3.37
C TRP A 157 -7.41 -8.00 -2.86
N LYS A 158 -7.86 -8.55 -1.74
CA LYS A 158 -9.01 -8.04 -1.00
C LYS A 158 -8.71 -8.03 0.48
N GLU A 159 -9.27 -7.06 1.18
CA GLU A 159 -9.30 -7.05 2.62
C GLU A 159 -10.02 -8.31 3.12
N CYS A 160 -9.41 -9.03 4.06
CA CYS A 160 -9.99 -10.20 4.70
C CYS A 160 -10.31 -9.98 6.19
N LYS A 161 -9.65 -9.01 6.84
CA LYS A 161 -9.89 -8.64 8.23
C LYS A 161 -9.49 -7.19 8.47
N LYS A 162 -10.33 -6.45 9.19
CA LYS A 162 -10.09 -5.07 9.64
C LYS A 162 -9.79 -5.01 11.13
N PHE A 163 -9.01 -4.02 11.53
CA PHE A 163 -8.62 -3.73 12.89
C PHE A 163 -8.68 -2.21 13.13
N GLU A 164 -9.67 -1.79 13.90
CA GLU A 164 -9.88 -0.39 14.26
C GLU A 164 -8.90 0.02 15.37
N PHE A 165 -8.56 1.32 15.43
CA PHE A 165 -7.68 1.89 16.45
C PHE A 165 -8.41 2.19 17.76
#